data_AF-A0A2E6VN51-F1
#
_entry.id   AF-A0A2E6VN51-F1
#
_cell.length_a   1.000
_cell.length_b   1.000
_cell.length_c   1.000
_cell.angle_alpha   90.00
_cell.angle_beta   90.00
_cell.angle_gamma   90.00
#
_symmetry.space_group_name_H-M   'P 1'
#
loop_
_entity.id
_entity.type
_entity.pdbx_description
1 polymer ?
#
loop_
_entity_poly.entity_id
_entity_poly.type
_entity_poly.pdbx_seq_one_letter_code
_entity_poly.pdbx_strand_id
1 'polypeptide(L)'
;MSELSFWRHQGAFLLKYQRFTGLLAVLSALALTQCTPETEVDVPRKCNLYENLCEKTVPEVAFATTHNAMSNKADGWGGYNHFYGIPDQLQEGYRGFMLDIYEDEGVLKLCHGSCIAGAIDFETVMDTYHEFMTENPHEVIVFIFETHIEPERFADAFDSHPLGELAFEINPWDEWPTLNTLIDTNQRLIMLSDTVENAPSYILDMWAHAVDVHYAAESQADFNCEFFRGEPENQLFIFNHFISDPLPNETAAAEVNAYDVLMPRIEQCQRKNGRFPNFVTVDFFSLGDTLQVVKELNGN
;
A
#
# COMPACT_ATOMS: atom_id res chain seq x y z
N MET A 1 -29.91 -59.67 -16.61
CA MET A 1 -30.98 -60.42 -15.92
C MET A 1 -32.00 -59.36 -15.50
N SER A 2 -33.22 -59.27 -16.04
CA SER A 2 -34.30 -60.27 -16.15
C SER A 2 -34.78 -60.76 -14.77
N GLU A 3 -36.06 -60.78 -14.41
CA GLU A 3 -37.31 -60.20 -14.96
C GLU A 3 -38.43 -60.46 -13.90
N LEU A 4 -39.71 -60.17 -14.20
CA LEU A 4 -40.92 -60.60 -13.45
C LEU A 4 -41.09 -59.98 -12.03
N SER A 5 -42.22 -59.39 -11.59
CA SER A 5 -43.64 -59.33 -12.01
C SER A 5 -44.55 -60.53 -11.62
N PHE A 6 -45.85 -60.23 -11.39
CA PHE A 6 -46.93 -61.12 -10.88
C PHE A 6 -46.80 -61.57 -9.39
N TRP A 7 -47.83 -61.96 -8.60
CA TRP A 7 -49.27 -62.36 -8.71
C TRP A 7 -49.97 -62.15 -7.31
N ARG A 8 -51.29 -62.23 -7.01
CA ARG A 8 -52.58 -62.27 -7.77
C ARG A 8 -53.85 -62.07 -6.88
N HIS A 9 -54.61 -60.97 -7.07
CA HIS A 9 -56.04 -60.80 -6.64
C HIS A 9 -56.33 -60.89 -5.11
N GLN A 10 -57.54 -60.76 -4.54
CA GLN A 10 -58.98 -60.65 -4.95
C GLN A 10 -59.66 -59.60 -4.00
N GLY A 11 -60.64 -58.76 -4.37
CA GLY A 11 -62.07 -59.06 -4.60
C GLY A 11 -62.84 -59.29 -3.27
N ALA A 12 -64.03 -58.73 -2.98
CA ALA A 12 -64.92 -57.73 -3.61
C ALA A 12 -66.07 -57.34 -2.60
N PHE A 13 -67.11 -56.61 -3.03
CA PHE A 13 -68.37 -56.26 -2.30
C PHE A 13 -68.28 -55.24 -1.13
N LEU A 14 -69.32 -54.44 -0.78
CA LEU A 14 -70.41 -53.80 -1.55
C LEU A 14 -71.09 -52.68 -0.69
N LEU A 15 -71.89 -51.81 -1.35
CA LEU A 15 -72.96 -50.94 -0.81
C LEU A 15 -72.65 -49.73 0.12
N LYS A 16 -72.85 -48.53 -0.46
CA LYS A 16 -73.84 -47.47 -0.09
C LYS A 16 -73.87 -46.81 1.31
N TYR A 17 -73.83 -45.46 1.28
CA TYR A 17 -74.54 -44.46 2.13
C TYR A 17 -74.35 -44.55 3.66
N GLN A 18 -74.06 -43.47 4.41
CA GLN A 18 -74.77 -42.18 4.41
C GLN A 18 -73.89 -41.02 4.96
N ARG A 19 -74.42 -39.80 5.07
CA ARG A 19 -73.73 -38.59 5.60
C ARG A 19 -73.87 -38.48 7.13
N PHE A 20 -72.89 -37.90 7.84
CA PHE A 20 -72.98 -36.53 8.40
C PHE A 20 -71.69 -36.06 9.13
N THR A 21 -71.35 -34.79 8.92
CA THR A 21 -70.52 -33.85 9.71
C THR A 21 -69.51 -34.34 10.77
N GLY A 22 -68.25 -33.94 10.58
CA GLY A 22 -67.30 -33.61 11.66
C GLY A 22 -66.38 -32.48 11.19
N LEU A 23 -66.40 -31.32 11.85
CA LEU A 23 -65.69 -30.11 11.41
C LEU A 23 -64.42 -29.91 12.24
N LEU A 24 -63.25 -29.83 11.59
CA LEU A 24 -61.97 -29.51 12.23
C LEU A 24 -61.04 -28.83 11.21
N ALA A 25 -61.21 -27.51 11.06
CA ALA A 25 -60.30 -26.67 10.29
C ALA A 25 -59.13 -26.26 11.20
N VAL A 26 -57.96 -26.87 11.02
CA VAL A 26 -56.73 -26.44 11.70
C VAL A 26 -56.22 -25.17 11.02
N LEU A 27 -56.57 -24.01 11.58
CA LEU A 27 -56.04 -22.72 11.15
C LEU A 27 -54.61 -22.56 11.66
N SER A 28 -53.67 -23.18 10.95
CA SER A 28 -52.24 -22.90 11.09
C SER A 28 -51.95 -21.46 10.64
N ALA A 29 -51.98 -20.53 11.59
CA ALA A 29 -51.57 -19.15 11.35
C ALA A 29 -50.04 -19.11 11.11
N LEU A 30 -49.61 -19.19 9.85
CA LEU A 30 -48.26 -18.79 9.49
C LEU A 30 -48.14 -17.29 9.77
N ALA A 31 -47.50 -16.94 10.88
CA ALA A 31 -46.91 -15.64 11.04
C ALA A 31 -45.83 -15.50 9.96
N LEU A 32 -46.15 -14.78 8.89
CA LEU A 32 -45.16 -14.33 7.93
C LEU A 32 -44.29 -13.30 8.64
N THR A 33 -43.20 -13.78 9.25
CA THR A 33 -42.10 -12.93 9.69
C THR A 33 -41.59 -12.21 8.45
N GLN A 34 -42.03 -10.97 8.28
CA GLN A 34 -41.50 -10.10 7.25
C GLN A 34 -40.05 -9.81 7.64
N CYS A 35 -39.10 -10.40 6.91
CA CYS A 35 -37.74 -9.88 6.90
C CYS A 35 -37.84 -8.47 6.33
N THR A 36 -37.86 -7.47 7.21
CA THR A 36 -37.40 -6.13 6.84
C THR A 36 -36.00 -6.31 6.26
N PRO A 37 -35.73 -5.85 5.02
CA PRO A 37 -34.37 -5.85 4.54
C PRO A 37 -33.54 -5.02 5.52
N GLU A 38 -32.43 -5.57 5.99
CA GLU A 38 -31.45 -4.76 6.71
C GLU A 38 -31.00 -3.68 5.73
N THR A 39 -31.12 -2.42 6.14
CA THR A 39 -30.52 -1.32 5.40
C THR A 39 -29.01 -1.53 5.49
N GLU A 40 -28.38 -1.89 4.38
CA GLU A 40 -26.93 -1.90 4.26
C GLU A 40 -26.43 -0.54 4.76
N VAL A 41 -25.63 -0.58 5.82
CA VAL A 41 -24.98 0.63 6.32
C VAL A 41 -23.86 0.91 5.33
N ASP A 42 -24.06 1.95 4.52
CA ASP A 42 -23.04 2.51 3.66
C ASP A 42 -21.91 3.07 4.56
N VAL A 43 -20.94 2.20 4.85
CA VAL A 43 -19.72 2.56 5.57
C VAL A 43 -18.80 3.22 4.54
N PRO A 44 -18.50 4.53 4.66
CA PRO A 44 -17.75 5.23 3.63
C PRO A 44 -16.41 4.56 3.37
N ARG A 45 -16.07 4.40 2.09
CA ARG A 45 -14.77 3.86 1.69
C ARG A 45 -13.67 4.74 2.27
N LYS A 46 -12.67 4.09 2.87
CA LYS A 46 -11.40 4.68 3.27
C LYS A 46 -10.35 4.27 2.27
N CYS A 47 -9.51 5.21 1.86
CA CYS A 47 -8.39 4.98 0.95
C CYS A 47 -7.12 5.44 1.67
N ASN A 48 -6.15 4.55 1.87
CA ASN A 48 -5.03 4.79 2.80
C ASN A 48 -5.52 5.27 4.18
N LEU A 49 -6.33 4.43 4.83
CA LEU A 49 -6.93 4.63 6.17
C LEU A 49 -7.98 5.77 6.33
N TYR A 50 -8.11 6.70 5.38
CA TYR A 50 -8.95 7.91 5.52
C TYR A 50 -9.99 8.08 4.38
N GLU A 51 -11.16 8.63 4.71
CA GLU A 51 -12.28 8.80 3.77
C GLU A 51 -12.03 9.95 2.79
N ASN A 52 -11.39 11.04 3.25
CA ASN A 52 -11.14 12.23 2.43
C ASN A 52 -10.05 12.04 1.36
N LEU A 53 -9.28 10.94 1.41
CA LEU A 53 -8.19 10.67 0.46
C LEU A 53 -8.68 9.96 -0.81
N CYS A 54 -9.87 9.35 -0.78
CA CYS A 54 -10.42 8.63 -1.93
C CYS A 54 -10.59 9.54 -3.17
N GLU A 55 -11.04 10.78 -2.97
CA GLU A 55 -11.24 11.77 -4.05
C GLU A 55 -9.97 12.55 -4.43
N LYS A 56 -8.84 12.32 -3.74
CA LYS A 56 -7.57 13.00 -4.04
C LYS A 56 -6.76 12.24 -5.09
N THR A 57 -6.06 12.98 -5.93
CA THR A 57 -5.01 12.45 -6.81
C THR A 57 -3.69 12.25 -6.05
N VAL A 58 -2.78 11.41 -6.57
CA VAL A 58 -1.48 11.12 -5.91
C VAL A 58 -0.67 12.40 -5.59
N PRO A 59 -0.60 13.43 -6.48
CA PRO A 59 0.02 14.72 -6.18
C PRO A 59 -0.59 15.52 -5.02
N GLU A 60 -1.82 15.20 -4.56
CA GLU A 60 -2.53 15.89 -3.47
C GLU A 60 -2.47 15.14 -2.12
N VAL A 61 -1.85 13.95 -2.11
CA VAL A 61 -1.72 13.07 -0.94
C VAL A 61 -0.31 13.13 -0.39
N ALA A 62 -0.18 13.23 0.93
CA ALA A 62 1.08 13.04 1.64
C ALA A 62 1.17 11.58 2.10
N PHE A 63 2.25 10.91 1.75
CA PHE A 63 2.58 9.55 2.14
C PHE A 63 3.68 9.59 3.21
N ALA A 64 3.39 9.01 4.38
CA ALA A 64 4.43 8.70 5.35
C ALA A 64 5.35 7.67 4.72
N THR A 65 6.64 8.01 4.62
CA THR A 65 7.61 7.28 3.81
C THR A 65 8.82 6.88 4.64
N THR A 66 9.26 5.63 4.51
CA THR A 66 10.46 5.11 5.18
C THR A 66 11.67 5.12 4.26
N HIS A 67 12.79 5.66 4.74
CA HIS A 67 14.09 5.64 4.07
C HIS A 67 14.79 4.29 4.30
N ASN A 68 15.17 3.61 3.23
CA ASN A 68 15.71 2.24 3.21
C ASN A 68 14.84 1.28 4.05
N ALA A 69 13.56 1.16 3.71
CA ALA A 69 12.51 0.53 4.54
C ALA A 69 12.83 -0.90 5.02
N MET A 70 13.63 -1.65 4.26
CA MET A 70 14.12 -2.99 4.61
C MET A 70 15.19 -2.99 5.73
N SER A 71 15.93 -1.89 5.89
CA SER A 71 17.13 -1.78 6.73
C SER A 71 16.76 -1.67 8.22
N ASN A 72 16.61 -2.82 8.88
CA ASN A 72 16.03 -2.84 10.23
C ASN A 72 16.72 -3.77 11.25
N LYS A 73 16.60 -3.37 12.52
CA LYS A 73 17.19 -4.05 13.68
C LYS A 73 16.53 -5.37 14.05
N ALA A 74 15.23 -5.54 13.79
CA ALA A 74 14.50 -6.75 14.13
C ALA A 74 15.00 -7.95 13.30
N ASP A 75 15.28 -7.72 12.01
CA ASP A 75 15.91 -8.69 11.10
C ASP A 75 17.44 -8.76 11.26
N GLY A 76 18.01 -8.08 12.25
CA GLY A 76 19.41 -8.23 12.66
C GLY A 76 20.46 -7.46 11.85
N TRP A 77 20.05 -6.45 11.07
CA TRP A 77 20.97 -5.64 10.26
C TRP A 77 21.94 -4.83 11.14
N GLY A 78 23.14 -4.53 10.61
CA GLY A 78 24.07 -3.55 11.16
C GLY A 78 23.95 -2.20 10.45
N GLY A 79 23.92 -1.10 11.21
CA GLY A 79 23.71 0.24 10.63
C GLY A 79 22.27 0.50 10.15
N TYR A 80 21.30 -0.19 10.77
CA TYR A 80 19.88 -0.14 10.42
C TYR A 80 19.30 1.28 10.42
N ASN A 81 18.42 1.56 9.45
CA ASN A 81 17.61 2.78 9.39
C ASN A 81 16.43 2.72 10.38
N HIS A 82 15.96 1.53 10.75
CA HIS A 82 14.74 1.33 11.55
C HIS A 82 14.89 0.30 12.67
N PHE A 83 14.06 0.39 13.71
CA PHE A 83 14.00 -0.63 14.77
C PHE A 83 13.22 -1.89 14.38
N TYR A 84 12.26 -1.76 13.47
CA TYR A 84 11.22 -2.74 13.19
C TYR A 84 11.05 -2.94 11.67
N GLY A 85 10.45 -4.06 11.27
CA GLY A 85 10.39 -4.50 9.89
C GLY A 85 9.33 -3.78 9.05
N ILE A 86 9.24 -4.17 7.78
CA ILE A 86 8.21 -3.70 6.85
C ILE A 86 6.78 -4.02 7.33
N PRO A 87 6.48 -5.20 7.95
CA PRO A 87 5.16 -5.46 8.53
C PRO A 87 4.73 -4.41 9.57
N ASP A 88 5.63 -4.00 10.46
CA ASP A 88 5.36 -2.99 11.48
C ASP A 88 5.11 -1.60 10.86
N GLN A 89 5.87 -1.23 9.82
CA GLN A 89 5.68 0.02 9.06
C GLN A 89 4.31 0.06 8.38
N LEU A 90 3.92 -1.04 7.74
CA LEU A 90 2.60 -1.20 7.12
C LEU A 90 1.48 -1.12 8.16
N GLN A 91 1.66 -1.73 9.33
CA GLN A 91 0.69 -1.70 10.43
C GLN A 91 0.49 -0.30 11.02
N GLU A 92 1.56 0.47 11.22
CA GLU A 92 1.51 1.86 11.70
C GLU A 92 0.99 2.87 10.64
N GLY A 93 0.85 2.44 9.38
CA GLY A 93 0.22 3.23 8.32
C GLY A 93 1.17 3.91 7.33
N TYR A 94 2.44 3.51 7.27
CA TYR A 94 3.35 3.96 6.21
C TYR A 94 2.94 3.34 4.86
N ARG A 95 3.02 4.14 3.79
CA ARG A 95 2.56 3.75 2.44
C ARG A 95 3.51 4.17 1.31
N GLY A 96 4.50 5.01 1.61
CA GLY A 96 5.69 5.17 0.76
C GLY A 96 6.83 4.34 1.34
N PHE A 97 7.62 3.69 0.49
CA PHE A 97 8.79 2.91 0.91
C PHE A 97 9.95 3.16 -0.05
N MET A 98 11.07 3.66 0.46
CA MET A 98 12.34 3.69 -0.28
C MET A 98 13.03 2.34 -0.13
N LEU A 99 13.42 1.74 -1.24
CA LEU A 99 13.95 0.38 -1.31
C LEU A 99 15.14 0.33 -2.27
N ASP A 100 16.24 -0.28 -1.85
CA ASP A 100 17.40 -0.49 -2.70
C ASP A 100 17.40 -1.94 -3.21
N ILE A 101 17.54 -2.16 -4.51
CA ILE A 101 17.59 -3.52 -5.09
C ILE A 101 18.94 -3.86 -5.74
N TYR A 102 19.51 -5.00 -5.32
CA TYR A 102 20.79 -5.54 -5.75
C TYR A 102 20.63 -7.01 -6.17
N GLU A 103 21.60 -7.54 -6.92
CA GLU A 103 21.72 -8.97 -7.19
C GLU A 103 23.00 -9.52 -6.53
N ASP A 104 22.84 -10.51 -5.63
CA ASP A 104 23.94 -11.18 -4.92
C ASP A 104 23.91 -12.68 -5.20
N GLU A 105 25.04 -13.24 -5.63
CA GLU A 105 25.19 -14.60 -6.19
C GLU A 105 24.11 -15.05 -7.21
N GLY A 106 23.43 -14.10 -7.87
CA GLY A 106 22.33 -14.36 -8.83
C GLY A 106 20.92 -14.38 -8.22
N VAL A 107 20.78 -13.96 -6.96
CA VAL A 107 19.51 -13.80 -6.24
C VAL A 107 19.25 -12.32 -5.99
N LEU A 108 18.02 -11.86 -6.25
CA LEU A 108 17.64 -10.48 -5.97
C LEU A 108 17.46 -10.25 -4.47
N LYS A 109 18.16 -9.26 -3.94
CA LYS A 109 18.16 -8.87 -2.52
C LYS A 109 17.79 -7.39 -2.40
N LEU A 110 17.17 -7.05 -1.28
CA LEU A 110 17.09 -5.68 -0.82
C LEU A 110 18.20 -5.47 0.23
N CYS A 111 19.15 -4.57 -0.05
CA CYS A 111 20.26 -4.18 0.82
C CYS A 111 20.85 -2.84 0.34
N HIS A 112 21.47 -2.05 1.22
CA HIS A 112 21.97 -0.72 0.88
C HIS A 112 23.50 -0.68 0.82
N GLY A 113 24.07 -0.52 -0.37
CA GLY A 113 25.51 -0.40 -0.65
C GLY A 113 26.35 -1.69 -0.47
N SER A 114 25.98 -2.55 0.49
CA SER A 114 26.55 -3.89 0.64
C SER A 114 25.66 -4.82 1.47
N CYS A 115 25.22 -5.92 0.86
CA CYS A 115 24.44 -6.98 1.50
C CYS A 115 25.13 -7.68 2.69
N ILE A 116 26.42 -7.38 2.97
CA ILE A 116 27.16 -7.92 4.12
C ILE A 116 26.70 -7.30 5.45
N ALA A 117 26.26 -6.03 5.44
CA ALA A 117 25.79 -5.35 6.65
C ALA A 117 24.37 -5.80 7.06
N GLY A 118 23.59 -6.23 6.08
CA GLY A 118 22.24 -6.74 6.21
C GLY A 118 21.63 -6.87 4.81
N ALA A 119 20.77 -7.87 4.63
CA ALA A 119 20.07 -8.11 3.37
C ALA A 119 18.81 -8.94 3.66
N ILE A 120 17.80 -8.78 2.81
CA ILE A 120 16.60 -9.62 2.78
C ILE A 120 16.27 -9.99 1.33
N ASP A 121 15.72 -11.18 1.11
CA ASP A 121 15.34 -11.66 -0.21
C ASP A 121 14.19 -10.83 -0.79
N PHE A 122 14.34 -10.36 -2.03
CA PHE A 122 13.35 -9.50 -2.70
C PHE A 122 11.95 -10.14 -2.72
N GLU A 123 11.89 -11.42 -3.09
CA GLU A 123 10.66 -12.22 -3.14
C GLU A 123 9.93 -12.23 -1.79
N THR A 124 10.64 -12.43 -0.66
CA THR A 124 10.06 -12.42 0.69
C THR A 124 9.45 -11.07 1.09
N VAL A 125 10.04 -9.97 0.62
CA VAL A 125 9.49 -8.62 0.87
C VAL A 125 8.31 -8.31 -0.06
N MET A 126 8.36 -8.75 -1.32
CA MET A 126 7.22 -8.60 -2.24
C MET A 126 6.03 -9.47 -1.83
N ASP A 127 6.25 -10.68 -1.31
CA ASP A 127 5.22 -11.51 -0.65
C ASP A 127 4.55 -10.74 0.49
N THR A 128 5.34 -10.10 1.36
CA THR A 128 4.85 -9.31 2.50
C THR A 128 3.94 -8.16 2.05
N TYR A 129 4.33 -7.41 1.02
CA TYR A 129 3.49 -6.34 0.46
C TYR A 129 2.25 -6.89 -0.26
N HIS A 130 2.36 -8.03 -0.96
CA HIS A 130 1.25 -8.67 -1.65
C HIS A 130 0.19 -9.22 -0.69
N GLU A 131 0.60 -9.88 0.40
CA GLU A 131 -0.30 -10.34 1.47
C GLU A 131 -1.03 -9.13 2.08
N PHE A 132 -0.28 -8.08 2.47
CA PHE A 132 -0.87 -6.85 2.99
C PHE A 132 -1.88 -6.22 2.02
N MET A 133 -1.53 -6.04 0.74
CA MET A 133 -2.41 -5.42 -0.26
C MET A 133 -3.61 -6.30 -0.65
N THR A 134 -3.53 -7.61 -0.42
CA THR A 134 -4.63 -8.57 -0.56
C THR A 134 -5.62 -8.46 0.60
N GLU A 135 -5.13 -8.40 1.84
CA GLU A 135 -5.97 -8.20 3.03
C GLU A 135 -6.58 -6.79 3.10
N ASN A 136 -5.89 -5.79 2.53
CA ASN A 136 -6.26 -4.38 2.59
C ASN A 136 -6.52 -3.82 1.17
N PRO A 137 -7.69 -4.12 0.56
CA PRO A 137 -7.98 -3.84 -0.85
C PRO A 137 -8.19 -2.35 -1.19
N HIS A 138 -8.25 -1.46 -0.21
CA HIS A 138 -8.39 -0.01 -0.42
C HIS A 138 -7.09 0.76 -0.11
N GLU A 139 -5.98 0.06 0.08
CA GLU A 139 -4.68 0.70 0.30
C GLU A 139 -3.89 0.75 -1.03
N VAL A 140 -3.25 1.90 -1.26
CA VAL A 140 -2.37 2.22 -2.39
C VAL A 140 -0.96 2.43 -1.86
N ILE A 141 0.00 1.66 -2.38
CA ILE A 141 1.41 1.68 -1.97
C ILE A 141 2.27 2.33 -3.05
N VAL A 142 3.28 3.07 -2.63
CA VAL A 142 4.30 3.64 -3.51
C VAL A 142 5.68 3.11 -3.12
N PHE A 143 6.36 2.47 -4.07
CA PHE A 143 7.78 2.16 -3.95
C PHE A 143 8.63 3.22 -4.67
N ILE A 144 9.77 3.54 -4.06
CA ILE A 144 10.77 4.46 -4.58
C ILE A 144 12.10 3.70 -4.59
N PHE A 145 12.51 3.20 -5.75
CA PHE A 145 13.66 2.32 -5.88
C PHE A 145 14.95 3.05 -6.24
N GLU A 146 16.03 2.70 -5.53
CA GLU A 146 17.41 2.85 -6.01
C GLU A 146 17.86 1.51 -6.61
N THR A 147 18.08 1.47 -7.92
CA THR A 147 18.11 0.23 -8.69
C THR A 147 19.52 -0.10 -9.18
N HIS A 148 20.17 -1.08 -8.54
CA HIS A 148 21.54 -1.51 -8.83
C HIS A 148 21.60 -2.80 -9.69
N ILE A 149 20.54 -3.05 -10.49
CA ILE A 149 20.40 -4.18 -11.41
C ILE A 149 19.90 -3.71 -12.78
N GLU A 150 20.05 -4.55 -13.80
CA GLU A 150 19.52 -4.25 -15.14
C GLU A 150 17.97 -4.09 -15.12
N PRO A 151 17.37 -3.05 -15.74
CA PRO A 151 15.92 -2.84 -15.70
C PRO A 151 15.09 -4.00 -16.26
N GLU A 152 15.60 -4.75 -17.24
CA GLU A 152 14.97 -5.98 -17.74
C GLU A 152 14.86 -7.04 -16.64
N ARG A 153 15.93 -7.23 -15.84
CA ARG A 153 15.99 -8.17 -14.71
C ARG A 153 15.08 -7.75 -13.56
N PHE A 154 14.87 -6.44 -13.39
CA PHE A 154 13.93 -5.88 -12.42
C PHE A 154 12.47 -6.09 -12.85
N ALA A 155 12.15 -5.87 -14.12
CA ALA A 155 10.83 -6.11 -14.68
C ALA A 155 10.45 -7.60 -14.65
N ASP A 156 11.35 -8.50 -15.07
CA ASP A 156 11.16 -9.97 -14.99
C ASP A 156 10.73 -10.42 -13.59
N ALA A 157 11.22 -9.76 -12.53
CA ALA A 157 10.92 -10.09 -11.14
C ALA A 157 9.51 -9.67 -10.71
N PHE A 158 8.99 -8.55 -11.23
CA PHE A 158 7.61 -8.12 -11.00
C PHE A 158 6.61 -8.83 -11.93
N ASP A 159 6.93 -9.00 -13.21
CA ASP A 159 6.10 -9.76 -14.18
C ASP A 159 5.91 -11.24 -13.77
N SER A 160 6.85 -11.80 -12.99
CA SER A 160 6.77 -13.16 -12.45
C SER A 160 6.03 -13.27 -11.10
N HIS A 161 5.66 -12.15 -10.47
CA HIS A 161 5.17 -12.11 -9.09
C HIS A 161 3.77 -11.47 -8.99
N PRO A 162 2.81 -12.03 -8.22
CA PRO A 162 1.43 -11.52 -8.17
C PRO A 162 1.26 -10.03 -7.84
N LEU A 163 2.21 -9.45 -7.10
CA LEU A 163 2.25 -8.01 -6.82
C LEU A 163 2.34 -7.13 -8.09
N GLY A 164 2.95 -7.63 -9.17
CA GLY A 164 3.02 -6.94 -10.45
C GLY A 164 1.66 -6.74 -11.12
N GLU A 165 0.66 -7.58 -10.82
CA GLU A 165 -0.72 -7.39 -11.31
C GLU A 165 -1.39 -6.13 -10.73
N LEU A 166 -0.82 -5.52 -9.67
CA LEU A 166 -1.30 -4.28 -9.07
C LEU A 166 -0.62 -3.02 -9.64
N ALA A 167 0.32 -3.15 -10.58
CA ALA A 167 1.15 -2.04 -11.02
C ALA A 167 0.37 -0.98 -11.84
N PHE A 168 0.67 0.29 -11.57
CA PHE A 168 0.11 1.45 -12.25
C PHE A 168 1.10 2.05 -13.25
N GLU A 169 0.60 2.43 -14.44
CA GLU A 169 1.36 3.12 -15.49
C GLU A 169 0.73 4.48 -15.82
N ILE A 170 1.58 5.48 -16.10
CA ILE A 170 1.17 6.86 -16.43
C ILE A 170 2.31 7.59 -17.14
N ASN A 171 2.04 8.47 -18.11
CA ASN A 171 3.09 9.34 -18.67
C ASN A 171 3.32 10.57 -17.77
N PRO A 172 4.54 11.12 -17.68
CA PRO A 172 4.86 12.30 -16.84
C PRO A 172 3.93 13.51 -16.99
N TRP A 173 3.30 13.65 -18.17
CA TRP A 173 2.50 14.79 -18.60
C TRP A 173 0.98 14.57 -18.47
N ASP A 174 0.54 13.37 -18.09
CA ASP A 174 -0.88 13.04 -17.93
C ASP A 174 -1.40 13.45 -16.53
N GLU A 175 -2.71 13.66 -16.40
CA GLU A 175 -3.36 13.93 -15.11
C GLU A 175 -3.42 12.65 -14.27
N TRP A 176 -2.94 12.69 -13.02
CA TRP A 176 -3.00 11.53 -12.12
C TRP A 176 -4.45 11.18 -11.75
N PRO A 177 -4.80 9.88 -11.72
CA PRO A 177 -6.10 9.42 -11.22
C PRO A 177 -6.22 9.65 -9.70
N THR A 178 -7.46 9.62 -9.20
CA THR A 178 -7.73 9.63 -7.76
C THR A 178 -7.37 8.29 -7.11
N LEU A 179 -7.09 8.26 -5.79
CA LEU A 179 -6.86 7.00 -5.09
C LEU A 179 -8.04 6.04 -5.24
N ASN A 180 -9.28 6.54 -5.22
CA ASN A 180 -10.46 5.71 -5.48
C ASN A 180 -10.42 5.08 -6.88
N THR A 181 -9.93 5.81 -7.89
CA THR A 181 -9.80 5.28 -9.26
C THR A 181 -8.74 4.18 -9.34
N LEU A 182 -7.56 4.38 -8.72
CA LEU A 182 -6.51 3.36 -8.61
C LEU A 182 -7.02 2.09 -7.90
N ILE A 183 -7.89 2.26 -6.90
CA ILE A 183 -8.52 1.17 -6.16
C ILE A 183 -9.57 0.43 -7.01
N ASP A 184 -10.44 1.16 -7.72
CA ASP A 184 -11.49 0.55 -8.55
C ASP A 184 -10.96 -0.07 -9.86
N THR A 185 -9.78 0.33 -10.35
CA THR A 185 -9.04 -0.41 -11.40
C THR A 185 -8.10 -1.49 -10.85
N ASN A 186 -7.95 -1.57 -9.52
CA ASN A 186 -6.97 -2.40 -8.79
C ASN A 186 -5.48 -2.14 -9.13
N GLN A 187 -5.17 -1.03 -9.82
CA GLN A 187 -3.80 -0.57 -10.07
C GLN A 187 -3.27 0.19 -8.86
N ARG A 188 -3.09 -0.52 -7.74
CA ARG A 188 -2.83 0.06 -6.41
C ARG A 188 -1.36 0.16 -6.03
N LEU A 189 -0.44 -0.27 -6.89
CA LEU A 189 1.00 -0.18 -6.68
C LEU A 189 1.63 0.80 -7.68
N ILE A 190 2.29 1.84 -7.16
CA ILE A 190 3.05 2.81 -7.95
C ILE A 190 4.53 2.54 -7.71
N MET A 191 5.33 2.39 -8.77
CA MET A 191 6.76 2.10 -8.68
C MET A 191 7.57 3.16 -9.40
N LEU A 192 8.27 4.00 -8.63
CA LEU A 192 9.26 4.94 -9.12
C LEU A 192 10.64 4.26 -9.05
N SER A 193 11.47 4.39 -10.09
CA SER A 193 12.86 3.88 -10.11
C SER A 193 13.80 4.98 -10.61
N ASP A 194 15.02 5.05 -10.07
CA ASP A 194 16.07 5.94 -10.57
C ASP A 194 16.67 5.46 -11.91
N THR A 195 16.52 4.17 -12.21
CA THR A 195 17.09 3.48 -13.38
C THR A 195 16.00 2.74 -14.13
N VAL A 196 15.76 3.13 -15.39
CA VAL A 196 14.59 2.71 -16.19
C VAL A 196 14.89 2.49 -17.69
N GLU A 197 16.16 2.37 -18.11
CA GLU A 197 16.48 2.21 -19.53
C GLU A 197 15.88 0.90 -20.10
N ASN A 198 14.96 1.03 -21.05
CA ASN A 198 14.14 -0.05 -21.63
C ASN A 198 13.15 -0.75 -20.67
N ALA A 199 12.87 -0.18 -19.49
CA ALA A 199 11.88 -0.71 -18.57
C ALA A 199 10.43 -0.63 -19.12
N PRO A 200 9.49 -1.50 -18.66
CA PRO A 200 8.07 -1.35 -18.93
C PRO A 200 7.47 -0.06 -18.37
N SER A 201 6.37 0.41 -18.96
CA SER A 201 5.68 1.66 -18.62
C SER A 201 5.09 1.74 -17.20
N TYR A 202 5.03 0.62 -16.47
CA TYR A 202 4.63 0.59 -15.06
C TYR A 202 5.80 0.84 -14.09
N ILE A 203 7.05 0.79 -14.56
CA ILE A 203 8.24 1.21 -13.81
C ILE A 203 8.51 2.67 -14.20
N LEU A 204 7.96 3.58 -13.40
CA LEU A 204 7.97 5.01 -13.69
C LEU A 204 9.37 5.60 -13.47
N ASP A 205 9.82 6.43 -14.42
CA ASP A 205 11.03 7.24 -14.28
C ASP A 205 10.88 8.21 -13.10
N MET A 206 11.60 7.96 -12.00
CA MET A 206 11.53 8.81 -10.82
C MET A 206 11.86 10.27 -11.13
N TRP A 207 12.77 10.54 -12.06
CA TRP A 207 13.24 11.88 -12.38
C TRP A 207 12.44 12.57 -13.49
N ALA A 208 11.52 11.86 -14.14
CA ALA A 208 10.44 12.45 -14.94
C ALA A 208 9.15 12.69 -14.14
N HIS A 209 8.89 11.92 -13.07
CA HIS A 209 7.65 12.04 -12.28
C HIS A 209 7.81 12.84 -10.98
N ALA A 210 9.01 12.87 -10.37
CA ALA A 210 9.27 13.51 -9.08
C ALA A 210 10.46 14.48 -9.09
N VAL A 211 10.46 15.41 -8.14
CA VAL A 211 11.62 16.24 -7.76
C VAL A 211 11.97 15.97 -6.30
N ASP A 212 13.24 16.11 -5.89
CA ASP A 212 13.65 15.93 -4.49
C ASP A 212 14.37 17.16 -3.87
N VAL A 213 14.50 17.15 -2.55
CA VAL A 213 15.50 17.93 -1.80
C VAL A 213 16.68 17.02 -1.43
N HIS A 214 17.87 17.59 -1.26
CA HIS A 214 19.11 16.84 -0.96
C HIS A 214 18.94 15.85 0.22
N TYR A 215 19.39 14.60 0.02
CA TYR A 215 19.21 13.52 0.98
C TYR A 215 20.30 13.46 2.06
N ALA A 216 21.56 13.69 1.69
CA ALA A 216 22.67 13.65 2.64
C ALA A 216 22.71 14.96 3.45
N ALA A 217 22.09 14.94 4.63
CA ALA A 217 22.24 15.95 5.67
C ALA A 217 23.08 15.37 6.82
N GLU A 218 24.20 16.01 7.14
CA GLU A 218 25.06 15.67 8.29
C GLU A 218 24.41 16.13 9.61
N SER A 219 23.60 17.19 9.56
CA SER A 219 22.90 17.78 10.70
C SER A 219 21.57 18.43 10.32
N GLN A 220 20.76 18.78 11.32
CA GLN A 220 19.53 19.56 11.14
C GLN A 220 19.79 20.94 10.48
N ALA A 221 21.01 21.48 10.58
CA ALA A 221 21.34 22.78 9.99
C ALA A 221 21.56 22.72 8.46
N ASP A 222 21.80 21.52 7.92
CA ASP A 222 22.02 21.30 6.48
C ASP A 222 20.69 21.12 5.72
N PHE A 223 19.60 20.85 6.46
CA PHE A 223 18.25 20.84 5.92
C PHE A 223 17.90 22.16 5.26
N ASN A 224 17.71 22.09 3.95
CA ASN A 224 17.32 23.20 3.11
C ASN A 224 16.14 22.80 2.21
N CYS A 225 15.79 23.71 1.31
CA CYS A 225 14.68 23.58 0.36
C CYS A 225 15.16 23.85 -1.08
N GLU A 226 16.43 23.66 -1.42
CA GLU A 226 16.88 23.64 -2.81
C GLU A 226 16.49 22.29 -3.44
N PHE A 227 15.96 22.31 -4.66
CA PHE A 227 15.78 21.08 -5.42
C PHE A 227 17.13 20.49 -5.81
N PHE A 228 17.23 19.16 -5.88
CA PHE A 228 18.50 18.48 -6.14
C PHE A 228 18.45 17.52 -7.34
N ARG A 229 17.48 16.61 -7.41
CA ARG A 229 17.22 15.71 -8.55
C ARG A 229 15.79 15.88 -9.07
N GLY A 230 15.57 15.58 -10.36
CA GLY A 230 14.32 15.85 -11.07
C GLY A 230 14.13 17.33 -11.46
N GLU A 231 13.06 17.63 -12.18
CA GLU A 231 12.74 18.99 -12.64
C GLU A 231 11.68 19.67 -11.74
N PRO A 232 11.75 20.99 -11.48
CA PRO A 232 10.81 21.72 -10.60
C PRO A 232 9.33 21.57 -10.95
N GLU A 233 9.02 21.31 -12.22
CA GLU A 233 7.69 21.12 -12.78
C GLU A 233 7.12 19.70 -12.54
N ASN A 234 7.94 18.70 -12.22
CA ASN A 234 7.53 17.30 -12.06
C ASN A 234 6.39 17.14 -11.04
N GLN A 235 5.44 16.25 -11.25
CA GLN A 235 4.17 16.28 -10.49
C GLN A 235 4.30 15.87 -9.01
N LEU A 236 5.30 15.07 -8.64
CA LEU A 236 5.51 14.60 -7.27
C LEU A 236 6.71 15.28 -6.58
N PHE A 237 6.70 15.35 -5.24
CA PHE A 237 7.81 15.89 -4.44
C PHE A 237 8.27 14.90 -3.35
N ILE A 238 9.53 14.47 -3.45
CA ILE A 238 10.24 13.65 -2.45
C ILE A 238 10.89 14.58 -1.42
N PHE A 239 10.34 14.60 -0.21
CA PHE A 239 10.79 15.42 0.90
C PHE A 239 11.72 14.63 1.82
N ASN A 240 13.00 14.54 1.44
CA ASN A 240 14.03 13.83 2.23
C ASN A 240 14.26 14.52 3.58
N HIS A 241 14.00 13.80 4.68
CA HIS A 241 14.09 14.30 6.06
C HIS A 241 14.69 13.27 7.02
N PHE A 242 15.98 12.98 6.84
CA PHE A 242 16.75 12.09 7.69
C PHE A 242 18.17 12.61 7.87
N ILE A 243 18.90 12.06 8.84
CA ILE A 243 20.30 12.38 9.14
C ILE A 243 21.06 11.07 9.28
N SER A 244 21.92 10.78 8.30
CA SER A 244 22.54 9.47 8.10
C SER A 244 24.03 9.61 7.77
N ASP A 245 24.79 10.29 8.63
CA ASP A 245 26.26 10.44 8.50
C ASP A 245 27.03 9.75 9.66
N PRO A 246 27.95 8.81 9.39
CA PRO A 246 28.03 7.97 8.18
C PRO A 246 26.98 6.84 8.18
N LEU A 247 26.09 6.83 9.18
CA LEU A 247 25.05 5.83 9.43
C LEU A 247 23.80 6.53 10.00
N PRO A 248 22.60 5.93 9.88
CA PRO A 248 21.37 6.42 10.50
C PRO A 248 21.53 6.70 12.00
N ASN A 249 21.10 7.88 12.45
CA ASN A 249 21.30 8.36 13.83
C ASN A 249 20.00 8.36 14.65
N GLU A 250 19.84 7.37 15.54
CA GLU A 250 18.67 7.21 16.44
C GLU A 250 18.33 8.48 17.23
N THR A 251 19.34 9.25 17.68
CA THR A 251 19.11 10.46 18.49
C THR A 251 18.67 11.63 17.61
N ALA A 252 19.33 11.82 16.47
CA ALA A 252 18.98 12.89 15.54
C ALA A 252 17.57 12.68 14.95
N ALA A 253 17.19 11.44 14.63
CA ALA A 253 15.83 11.12 14.17
C ALA A 253 14.76 11.44 15.23
N ALA A 254 15.02 11.14 16.51
CA ALA A 254 14.12 11.54 17.60
C ALA A 254 13.95 13.05 17.74
N GLU A 255 14.98 13.83 17.39
CA GLU A 255 14.94 15.30 17.41
C GLU A 255 14.28 15.91 16.16
N VAL A 256 14.52 15.36 14.96
CA VAL A 256 14.04 15.96 13.70
C VAL A 256 12.65 15.49 13.27
N ASN A 257 12.31 14.20 13.48
CA ASN A 257 10.97 13.68 13.18
C ASN A 257 9.88 14.29 14.09
N ALA A 258 10.27 15.00 15.16
CA ALA A 258 9.35 15.68 16.07
C ALA A 258 8.55 16.79 15.34
N TYR A 259 7.29 16.96 15.72
CA TYR A 259 6.35 17.89 15.08
C TYR A 259 6.90 19.31 14.94
N ASP A 260 7.50 19.82 16.01
CA ASP A 260 8.07 21.18 16.12
C ASP A 260 9.33 21.40 15.25
N VAL A 261 9.84 20.37 14.57
CA VAL A 261 10.94 20.45 13.59
C VAL A 261 10.46 20.10 12.19
N LEU A 262 9.79 18.95 12.03
CA LEU A 262 9.35 18.44 10.74
C LEU A 262 8.31 19.35 10.07
N MET A 263 7.24 19.75 10.78
CA MET A 263 6.19 20.59 10.20
C MET A 263 6.69 21.99 9.80
N PRO A 264 7.44 22.73 10.65
CA PRO A 264 7.99 24.04 10.26
C PRO A 264 8.93 23.98 9.04
N ARG A 265 9.71 22.91 8.86
CA ARG A 265 10.53 22.70 7.65
C ARG A 265 9.66 22.43 6.43
N ILE A 266 8.62 21.59 6.54
CA ILE A 266 7.67 21.35 5.45
C ILE A 266 7.01 22.66 5.01
N GLU A 267 6.47 23.43 5.95
CA GLU A 267 5.88 24.73 5.63
C GLU A 267 6.91 25.70 5.00
N GLN A 268 8.17 25.68 5.43
CA GLN A 268 9.25 26.50 4.86
C GLN A 268 9.48 26.16 3.39
N CYS A 269 9.57 24.88 3.05
CA CYS A 269 9.77 24.44 1.68
C CYS A 269 8.50 24.63 0.82
N GLN A 270 7.30 24.44 1.37
CA GLN A 270 6.04 24.83 0.72
C GLN A 270 6.01 26.33 0.39
N ARG A 271 6.35 27.20 1.35
CA ARG A 271 6.39 28.67 1.16
C ARG A 271 7.44 29.13 0.14
N LYS A 272 8.55 28.41 0.01
CA LYS A 272 9.63 28.75 -0.93
C LYS A 272 9.38 28.19 -2.34
N ASN A 273 8.99 26.92 -2.44
CA ASN A 273 8.98 26.18 -3.70
C ASN A 273 7.57 25.99 -4.29
N GLY A 274 6.51 26.28 -3.52
CA GLY A 274 5.11 26.07 -3.94
C GLY A 274 4.68 24.60 -4.00
N ARG A 275 5.54 23.66 -3.57
CA ARG A 275 5.31 22.21 -3.68
C ARG A 275 4.67 21.62 -2.42
N PHE A 276 3.62 20.84 -2.61
CA PHE A 276 3.09 19.94 -1.58
C PHE A 276 4.04 18.72 -1.44
N PRO A 277 4.40 18.27 -0.22
CA PRO A 277 5.31 17.14 -0.02
C PRO A 277 4.58 15.80 -0.15
N ASN A 278 4.79 15.09 -1.25
CA ASN A 278 4.12 13.81 -1.49
C ASN A 278 4.75 12.68 -0.68
N PHE A 279 6.07 12.66 -0.54
CA PHE A 279 6.77 11.61 0.23
C PHE A 279 7.55 12.26 1.36
N VAL A 280 7.04 12.16 2.60
CA VAL A 280 7.74 12.66 3.79
C VAL A 280 8.62 11.51 4.28
N THR A 281 9.91 11.53 3.91
CA THR A 281 10.81 10.38 4.06
C THR A 281 11.70 10.52 5.30
N VAL A 282 11.72 9.49 6.16
CA VAL A 282 12.40 9.53 7.47
C VAL A 282 13.17 8.25 7.78
N ASP A 283 14.25 8.40 8.57
CA ASP A 283 14.86 7.32 9.36
C ASP A 283 14.05 7.12 10.66
N PHE A 284 14.20 5.94 11.28
CA PHE A 284 13.56 5.53 12.54
C PHE A 284 12.07 5.91 12.64
N PHE A 285 11.26 5.37 11.73
CA PHE A 285 9.83 5.67 11.52
C PHE A 285 8.91 5.66 12.77
N SER A 286 9.34 4.98 13.84
CA SER A 286 8.67 4.85 15.15
C SER A 286 9.13 5.89 16.18
N LEU A 287 9.95 6.87 15.78
CA LEU A 287 10.38 8.02 16.56
C LEU A 287 9.83 9.33 15.97
N GLY A 288 9.42 10.24 16.84
CA GLY A 288 8.83 11.53 16.46
C GLY A 288 7.35 11.43 16.05
N ASP A 289 6.89 12.42 15.30
CA ASP A 289 5.48 12.69 15.04
C ASP A 289 5.12 12.62 13.55
N THR A 290 5.94 11.94 12.72
CA THR A 290 5.81 11.87 11.26
C THR A 290 4.40 11.52 10.79
N LEU A 291 3.75 10.53 11.42
CA LEU A 291 2.37 10.14 11.11
C LEU A 291 1.35 11.22 11.48
N GLN A 292 1.56 12.00 12.55
CA GLN A 292 0.71 13.15 12.88
C GLN A 292 0.88 14.26 11.83
N VAL A 293 2.12 14.58 11.44
CA VAL A 293 2.40 15.60 10.42
C VAL A 293 1.78 15.22 9.07
N VAL A 294 1.96 13.98 8.63
CA VAL A 294 1.36 13.48 7.38
C VAL A 294 -0.17 13.47 7.44
N LYS A 295 -0.75 13.12 8.59
CA LYS A 295 -2.21 13.18 8.82
C LYS A 295 -2.75 14.62 8.71
N GLU A 296 -2.05 15.59 9.30
CA GLU A 296 -2.43 17.01 9.25
C GLU A 296 -2.28 17.60 7.84
N LEU A 297 -1.18 17.29 7.14
CA LEU A 297 -0.98 17.67 5.73
C LEU A 297 -2.08 17.10 4.80
N ASN A 298 -2.59 15.93 5.14
CA ASN A 298 -3.73 15.33 4.44
C ASN A 298 -5.09 15.92 4.82
N GLY A 299 -5.19 16.65 5.94
CA GLY A 299 -6.41 17.28 6.43
C GLY A 299 -7.34 16.35 7.22
N ASN A 300 -6.79 15.49 8.09
CA ASN A 300 -7.52 14.48 8.88
C ASN A 300 -7.35 14.62 10.40
#